data_AF-A0A2R4X0T1-F1
#
_entry.id   AF-A0A2R4X0T1-F1
#
_cell.length_a   1.000
_cell.length_b   1.000
_cell.length_c   1.000
_cell.angle_alpha   90.00
_cell.angle_beta   90.00
_cell.angle_gamma   90.00
#
_symmetry.space_group_name_H-M   'P 1'
#
loop_
_entity.id
_entity.type
_entity.pdbx_description
1 polymer ?
#
loop_
_entity_poly.entity_id
_entity_poly.type
_entity_poly.pdbx_seq_one_letter_code
_entity_poly.pdbx_strand_id
1 'polypeptide(L)'
;MVRERRQSVERGPEETVDSVRRRTFLKATGAAGAMTVGSGLMGAAAADNHLPPIERDGNKLTAGGEEIDLHGVNIADPKRVDVTAPARGKTAAQAIEMVTDESDGWNTNVVRLPVQPVDIGEHPPGEGPEPPAFTDEQLVAYMDEHLDAAVQACADNGAYAIIDYHRHRNMPWGSTPEGGEFSPNEALSDEVINFWDIVAARYGEMDHVIFEMYNEPQGNPNYGVSGQALVDFWSNWKTTAQPWVDAIREHTDNLVLVGSPRYSQLTAGAVIEEFDGENLAYTLHIYPAHDPTEPADYDDWVTPVNYDGGDVPYDERPAWEVVPVVMSEWGFDPDADLAAGGGVTESTVEGSDWAEHDPDYGQHVVEWLRTRPVHSTAWVFDPLWDPNMVDFGFETDGSVGTPYNDEPIPEKCSELPCEWTLTTGDYMGDTVKQFLANPSAAAIYAGEDGELQPSEVMAAQGDYLTGDAPLPTVVDVMRAFFFN
;
A
#
# COMPACT_ATOMS: atom_id res chain seq x y z
N MET A 1 -2.96 -77.25 -14.19
CA MET A 1 -2.47 -76.47 -13.03
C MET A 1 -1.10 -75.90 -13.42
N VAL A 2 -0.95 -74.57 -13.31
CA VAL A 2 0.27 -73.75 -13.50
C VAL A 2 0.89 -73.72 -14.90
N ARG A 3 0.87 -72.55 -15.57
CA ARG A 3 2.10 -71.84 -16.00
C ARG A 3 1.83 -70.44 -16.54
N GLU A 4 2.76 -69.56 -16.20
CA GLU A 4 2.89 -68.14 -16.49
C GLU A 4 2.93 -67.81 -17.99
N ARG A 5 2.59 -66.55 -18.33
CA ARG A 5 3.30 -65.76 -19.35
C ARG A 5 3.27 -64.28 -19.00
N ARG A 6 4.43 -63.79 -18.56
CA ARG A 6 4.87 -62.39 -18.69
C ARG A 6 4.93 -62.03 -20.18
N GLN A 7 4.45 -60.83 -20.54
CA GLN A 7 4.89 -60.13 -21.74
C GLN A 7 5.64 -58.88 -21.31
N SER A 8 6.89 -58.83 -21.76
CA SER A 8 7.82 -57.72 -21.71
C SER A 8 7.54 -56.76 -22.87
N VAL A 9 7.51 -55.46 -22.60
CA VAL A 9 7.80 -54.42 -23.58
C VAL A 9 8.89 -53.53 -22.97
N GLU A 10 9.94 -53.35 -23.75
CA GLU A 10 11.22 -52.72 -23.41
C GLU A 10 11.07 -51.21 -23.18
N ARG A 11 11.80 -50.70 -22.18
CA ARG A 11 12.04 -49.27 -21.97
C ARG A 11 13.21 -48.82 -22.85
N GLY A 12 12.96 -47.85 -23.72
CA GLY A 12 14.00 -46.98 -24.28
C GLY A 12 14.32 -45.84 -23.31
N PRO A 13 15.49 -45.19 -23.43
CA PRO A 13 15.96 -44.22 -22.44
C PRO A 13 15.19 -42.89 -22.55
N GLU A 14 14.87 -42.31 -21.40
CA GLU A 14 14.33 -40.96 -21.22
C GLU A 14 15.29 -39.93 -21.80
N GLU A 15 14.81 -39.15 -22.77
CA GLU A 15 15.42 -37.88 -23.17
C GLU A 15 15.05 -36.83 -22.12
N THR A 16 16.06 -36.38 -21.37
CA THR A 16 16.06 -35.14 -20.60
C THR A 16 15.88 -33.96 -21.55
N VAL A 17 14.75 -33.26 -21.47
CA VAL A 17 14.58 -31.94 -22.10
C VAL A 17 14.71 -30.88 -21.01
N ASP A 18 15.96 -30.46 -20.86
CA ASP A 18 16.42 -29.29 -20.13
C ASP A 18 16.31 -28.10 -21.11
N SER A 19 15.45 -27.11 -20.84
CA SER A 19 15.57 -25.76 -21.42
C SER A 19 14.59 -24.73 -20.81
N VAL A 20 14.82 -24.34 -19.56
CA VAL A 20 14.36 -23.01 -19.10
C VAL A 20 15.42 -22.00 -19.54
N ARG A 21 15.04 -21.09 -20.43
CA ARG A 21 15.91 -20.04 -20.96
C ARG A 21 16.17 -18.99 -19.89
N ARG A 22 17.28 -19.11 -19.16
CA ARG A 22 17.87 -17.98 -18.40
C ARG A 22 18.35 -16.92 -19.39
N ARG A 23 17.65 -15.79 -19.47
CA ARG A 23 18.21 -14.56 -20.08
C ARG A 23 19.03 -13.85 -19.02
N THR A 24 20.34 -14.06 -19.07
CA THR A 24 21.32 -13.27 -18.32
C THR A 24 21.32 -11.85 -18.84
N PHE A 25 20.96 -10.89 -17.98
CA PHE A 25 21.14 -9.46 -18.23
C PHE A 25 22.65 -9.15 -18.16
N LEU A 26 23.27 -8.91 -19.31
CA LEU A 26 24.69 -8.55 -19.40
C LEU A 26 24.87 -7.07 -19.07
N LYS A 27 25.36 -6.77 -17.87
CA LYS A 27 25.97 -5.47 -17.53
C LYS A 27 27.16 -5.23 -18.49
N ALA A 28 26.99 -4.31 -19.44
CA ALA A 28 28.05 -3.88 -20.33
C ALA A 28 29.10 -3.07 -19.54
N THR A 29 30.13 -3.75 -19.04
CA THR A 29 31.32 -3.11 -18.47
C THR A 29 32.22 -2.66 -19.62
N GLY A 30 32.14 -1.38 -20.00
CA GLY A 30 33.01 -0.77 -20.99
C GLY A 30 34.35 -0.35 -20.38
N ALA A 31 35.41 -1.13 -20.61
CA ALA A 31 36.77 -0.75 -20.23
C ALA A 31 37.57 -0.19 -21.43
N ALA A 32 37.83 1.11 -21.33
CA ALA A 32 39.04 1.86 -21.69
C ALA A 32 39.69 1.76 -23.09
N GLY A 33 39.82 2.93 -23.73
CA GLY A 33 40.87 3.16 -24.73
C GLY A 33 40.87 4.54 -25.40
N ALA A 34 41.58 5.51 -24.78
CA ALA A 34 42.40 6.59 -25.38
C ALA A 34 42.11 7.99 -24.83
N MET A 35 43.13 8.57 -24.19
CA MET A 35 43.17 9.93 -23.66
C MET A 35 43.17 10.99 -24.77
N THR A 36 42.29 11.98 -24.63
CA THR A 36 42.51 13.33 -25.15
C THR A 36 42.15 14.33 -24.05
N VAL A 37 43.17 15.07 -23.59
CA VAL A 37 43.03 16.13 -22.59
C VAL A 37 42.30 17.30 -23.23
N GLY A 38 41.11 17.62 -22.71
CA GLY A 38 40.31 18.79 -23.07
C GLY A 38 39.51 19.26 -21.86
N SER A 39 39.80 20.47 -21.41
CA SER A 39 39.24 21.09 -20.21
C SER A 39 37.72 21.31 -20.29
N GLY A 40 37.04 21.10 -19.16
CA GLY A 40 35.78 21.76 -18.82
C GLY A 40 34.53 20.92 -19.03
N LEU A 41 34.07 20.32 -17.94
CA LEU A 41 32.69 20.19 -17.47
C LEU A 41 32.73 19.12 -16.37
N MET A 42 32.64 19.53 -15.11
CA MET A 42 32.26 18.61 -14.03
C MET A 42 30.83 18.17 -14.36
N GLY A 43 30.69 17.03 -15.02
CA GLY A 43 29.41 16.32 -15.04
C GLY A 43 29.10 15.97 -13.59
N ALA A 44 27.92 16.36 -13.11
CA ALA A 44 27.34 15.73 -11.94
C ALA A 44 27.34 14.22 -12.22
N ALA A 45 28.07 13.45 -11.43
CA ALA A 45 27.80 12.04 -11.35
C ALA A 45 26.33 11.94 -10.94
N ALA A 46 25.51 11.23 -11.70
CA ALA A 46 24.23 10.76 -11.20
C ALA A 46 24.53 10.08 -9.86
N ALA A 47 24.00 10.61 -8.77
CA ALA A 47 24.05 9.90 -7.51
C ALA A 47 23.40 8.53 -7.78
N ASP A 48 24.04 7.44 -7.37
CA ASP A 48 23.36 6.16 -7.30
C ASP A 48 22.20 6.38 -6.32
N ASN A 49 21.00 6.56 -6.86
CA ASN A 49 19.77 6.85 -6.12
C ASN A 49 19.24 5.56 -5.47
N HIS A 50 20.14 4.76 -4.89
CA HIS A 50 19.77 3.50 -4.25
C HIS A 50 19.31 3.84 -2.85
N LEU A 51 17.99 3.95 -2.69
CA LEU A 51 17.37 3.95 -1.38
C LEU A 51 17.80 2.68 -0.63
N PRO A 52 18.17 2.77 0.65
CA PRO A 52 18.53 1.58 1.41
C PRO A 52 17.31 0.67 1.59
N PRO A 53 17.50 -0.65 1.72
CA PRO A 53 16.40 -1.56 1.98
C PRO A 53 15.71 -1.21 3.31
N ILE A 54 14.40 -1.44 3.37
CA ILE A 54 13.64 -1.29 4.60
C ILE A 54 13.79 -2.54 5.45
N GLU A 55 14.11 -2.36 6.73
CA GLU A 55 14.24 -3.41 7.72
C GLU A 55 13.33 -3.13 8.92
N ARG A 56 12.64 -4.16 9.41
CA ARG A 56 11.87 -4.11 10.65
C ARG A 56 12.78 -4.15 11.88
N ASP A 57 12.56 -3.22 12.81
CA ASP A 57 13.10 -3.24 14.16
C ASP A 57 11.95 -3.18 15.19
N GLY A 58 11.58 -4.34 15.74
CA GLY A 58 10.44 -4.45 16.64
C GLY A 58 9.13 -4.03 15.97
N ASN A 59 8.48 -3.00 16.49
CA ASN A 59 7.25 -2.41 15.94
C ASN A 59 7.51 -1.23 14.98
N LYS A 60 8.76 -0.97 14.61
CA LYS A 60 9.17 0.15 13.75
C LYS A 60 9.82 -0.34 12.46
N LEU A 61 9.94 0.56 11.49
CA LEU A 61 10.73 0.37 10.28
C LEU A 61 11.98 1.24 10.31
N THR A 62 13.05 0.74 9.70
CA THR A 62 14.31 1.45 9.53
C THR A 62 14.78 1.35 8.08
N ALA A 63 15.56 2.33 7.64
CA ALA A 63 16.20 2.36 6.34
C ALA A 63 17.66 2.77 6.53
N GLY A 64 18.60 1.90 6.18
CA GLY A 64 20.03 2.16 6.42
C GLY A 64 20.42 2.29 7.90
N GLY A 65 19.61 1.71 8.80
CA GLY A 65 19.81 1.74 10.25
C GLY A 65 19.22 2.96 10.97
N GLU A 66 18.51 3.83 10.26
CA GLU A 66 17.77 4.96 10.85
C GLU A 66 16.26 4.69 10.76
N GLU A 67 15.50 5.08 11.79
CA GLU A 67 14.04 5.00 11.77
C GLU A 67 13.47 5.81 10.60
N ILE A 68 12.47 5.24 9.93
CA ILE A 68 11.84 5.86 8.75
C ILE A 68 10.33 5.91 8.92
N ASP A 69 9.75 7.05 8.56
CA ASP A 69 8.31 7.25 8.44
C ASP A 69 7.91 7.20 6.96
N LEU A 70 7.33 6.09 6.52
CA LEU A 70 6.84 5.95 5.14
C LEU A 70 5.47 6.62 5.00
N HIS A 71 5.43 7.79 4.34
CA HIS A 71 4.19 8.50 4.03
C HIS A 71 4.14 8.93 2.57
N GLY A 72 3.01 8.67 1.94
CA GLY A 72 2.82 9.00 0.54
C GLY A 72 1.41 8.80 0.03
N VAL A 73 1.29 8.39 -1.22
CA VAL A 73 0.02 8.28 -1.94
C VAL A 73 -0.07 7.01 -2.76
N ASN A 74 -1.29 6.58 -3.03
CA ASN A 74 -1.62 5.68 -4.12
C ASN A 74 -1.72 6.49 -5.41
N ILE A 75 -1.31 5.90 -6.53
CA ILE A 75 -1.81 6.29 -7.86
C ILE A 75 -2.88 5.30 -8.31
N ALA A 76 -3.65 5.61 -9.35
CA ALA A 76 -4.47 4.59 -10.01
C ALA A 76 -3.61 3.53 -10.72
N ASP A 77 -4.19 2.37 -11.04
CA ASP A 77 -3.47 1.25 -11.68
C ASP A 77 -2.59 1.73 -12.85
N PRO A 78 -1.29 1.37 -12.88
CA PRO A 78 -0.35 1.85 -13.89
C PRO A 78 -0.83 1.72 -15.34
N LYS A 79 -1.44 0.58 -15.70
CA LYS A 79 -1.99 0.37 -17.05
C LYS A 79 -3.19 1.27 -17.30
N ARG A 80 -4.10 1.41 -16.31
CA ARG A 80 -5.25 2.33 -16.44
C ARG A 80 -4.79 3.75 -16.72
N VAL A 81 -3.78 4.23 -16.00
CA VAL A 81 -3.24 5.58 -16.18
C VAL A 81 -2.56 5.71 -17.54
N ASP A 82 -1.68 4.78 -17.90
CA ASP A 82 -0.90 4.84 -19.14
C ASP A 82 -1.76 4.75 -20.40
N VAL A 83 -2.66 3.76 -20.49
CA VAL A 83 -3.48 3.56 -21.69
C VAL A 83 -4.43 4.75 -21.89
N THR A 84 -4.97 5.29 -20.80
CA THR A 84 -5.91 6.42 -20.87
C THR A 84 -5.22 7.79 -20.82
N ALA A 85 -3.89 7.86 -20.74
CA ALA A 85 -3.13 9.11 -20.64
C ALA A 85 -3.52 10.20 -21.66
N PRO A 86 -3.82 9.90 -22.95
CA PRO A 86 -4.28 10.92 -23.91
C PRO A 86 -5.56 11.66 -23.48
N ALA A 87 -6.41 11.04 -22.64
CA ALA A 87 -7.60 11.65 -22.07
C ALA A 87 -7.46 12.00 -20.59
N ARG A 88 -6.64 11.24 -19.84
CA ARG A 88 -6.42 11.37 -18.40
C ARG A 88 -5.41 12.45 -18.05
N GLY A 89 -4.49 12.75 -18.98
CA GLY A 89 -3.56 13.88 -18.89
C GLY A 89 -2.17 13.56 -18.34
N LYS A 90 -1.91 12.34 -17.85
CA LYS A 90 -0.59 11.88 -17.40
C LYS A 90 -0.42 10.39 -17.61
N THR A 91 0.82 9.94 -17.79
CA THR A 91 1.23 8.53 -17.57
C THR A 91 1.43 8.25 -16.07
N ALA A 92 1.54 6.97 -15.69
CA ALA A 92 1.80 6.58 -14.31
C ALA A 92 3.13 7.18 -13.79
N ALA A 93 4.19 7.12 -14.60
CA ALA A 93 5.48 7.73 -14.29
C ALA A 93 5.38 9.25 -14.07
N GLN A 94 4.60 9.96 -14.90
CA GLN A 94 4.38 11.41 -14.75
C GLN A 94 3.55 11.76 -13.52
N ALA A 95 2.62 10.90 -13.10
CA ALA A 95 1.90 11.07 -11.83
C ALA A 95 2.87 10.90 -10.65
N ILE A 96 3.74 9.88 -10.69
CA ILE A 96 4.79 9.64 -9.68
C ILE A 96 5.75 10.83 -9.58
N GLU A 97 6.26 11.33 -10.70
CA GLU A 97 7.12 12.53 -10.77
C GLU A 97 6.44 13.74 -10.11
N MET A 98 5.13 13.93 -10.30
CA MET A 98 4.39 15.05 -9.70
C MET A 98 4.25 14.92 -8.19
N VAL A 99 3.89 13.74 -7.68
CA VAL A 99 3.68 13.53 -6.23
C VAL A 99 4.97 13.38 -5.46
N THR A 100 6.11 13.33 -6.13
CA THR A 100 7.45 13.28 -5.50
C THR A 100 8.24 14.59 -5.70
N ASP A 101 7.63 15.60 -6.33
CA ASP A 101 8.27 16.90 -6.54
C ASP A 101 8.26 17.75 -5.25
N GLU A 102 9.36 17.67 -4.49
CA GLU A 102 9.60 18.50 -3.30
C GLU A 102 9.50 20.01 -3.61
N SER A 103 9.81 20.43 -4.83
CA SER A 103 9.75 21.85 -5.21
C SER A 103 8.33 22.38 -5.37
N ASP A 104 7.36 21.48 -5.59
CA ASP A 104 5.93 21.77 -5.51
C ASP A 104 5.35 21.48 -4.10
N GLY A 105 6.19 21.14 -3.13
CA GLY A 105 5.78 20.88 -1.74
C GLY A 105 5.22 19.48 -1.51
N TRP A 106 5.44 18.53 -2.42
CA TRP A 106 5.19 17.13 -2.18
C TRP A 106 6.45 16.45 -1.62
N ASN A 107 6.37 15.95 -0.39
CA ASN A 107 7.46 15.17 0.23
C ASN A 107 7.08 13.68 0.35
N THR A 108 6.43 13.13 -0.68
CA THR A 108 6.10 11.71 -0.74
C THR A 108 7.38 10.88 -0.80
N ASN A 109 7.58 9.97 0.15
CA ASN A 109 8.72 9.04 0.13
C ASN A 109 8.34 7.60 -0.20
N VAL A 110 7.05 7.32 -0.40
CA VAL A 110 6.55 6.02 -0.85
C VAL A 110 5.35 6.19 -1.78
N VAL A 111 5.30 5.47 -2.89
CA VAL A 111 4.14 5.44 -3.78
C VAL A 111 3.60 4.03 -3.87
N ARG A 112 2.29 3.87 -3.66
CA ARG A 112 1.60 2.60 -3.81
C ARG A 112 1.05 2.44 -5.23
N LEU A 113 1.38 1.30 -5.83
CA LEU A 113 1.07 0.91 -7.20
C LEU A 113 0.04 -0.23 -7.16
N PRO A 114 -1.26 0.06 -7.27
CA PRO A 114 -2.30 -0.97 -7.22
C PRO A 114 -2.32 -1.76 -8.52
N VAL A 115 -1.80 -2.99 -8.49
CA VAL A 115 -1.71 -3.89 -9.65
C VAL A 115 -2.95 -4.76 -9.72
N GLN A 116 -3.91 -4.41 -10.58
CA GLN A 116 -5.21 -5.06 -10.61
C GLN A 116 -5.25 -6.32 -11.49
N PRO A 117 -5.75 -7.47 -11.00
CA PRO A 117 -6.01 -8.65 -11.82
C PRO A 117 -7.00 -8.39 -12.97
N VAL A 118 -7.94 -7.45 -12.76
CA VAL A 118 -8.87 -6.96 -13.80
C VAL A 118 -8.08 -6.36 -14.97
N ASP A 119 -7.13 -5.48 -14.66
CA ASP A 119 -6.33 -4.77 -15.66
C ASP A 119 -5.31 -5.69 -16.33
N ILE A 120 -4.66 -6.57 -15.58
CA ILE A 120 -3.76 -7.58 -16.15
C ILE A 120 -4.55 -8.50 -17.11
N GLY A 121 -5.71 -8.98 -16.69
CA GLY A 121 -6.50 -9.97 -17.41
C GLY A 121 -7.33 -9.44 -18.59
N GLU A 122 -7.32 -8.13 -18.83
CA GLU A 122 -8.18 -7.45 -19.83
C GLU A 122 -9.69 -7.57 -19.53
N HIS A 123 -10.08 -7.61 -18.25
CA HIS A 123 -11.48 -7.72 -17.86
C HIS A 123 -12.16 -6.36 -17.80
N PRO A 124 -13.44 -6.24 -18.21
CA PRO A 124 -14.20 -5.02 -17.99
C PRO A 124 -14.33 -4.72 -16.50
N PRO A 125 -14.43 -3.44 -16.10
CA PRO A 125 -14.48 -3.04 -14.70
C PRO A 125 -15.85 -3.37 -14.11
N GLY A 126 -15.88 -3.68 -12.81
CA GLY A 126 -17.13 -3.83 -12.05
C GLY A 126 -17.09 -5.01 -11.08
N GLU A 127 -16.98 -6.23 -11.59
CA GLU A 127 -16.88 -7.46 -10.78
C GLU A 127 -15.45 -8.01 -10.81
N GLY A 128 -15.02 -8.64 -9.71
CA GLY A 128 -13.74 -9.33 -9.65
C GLY A 128 -13.77 -10.58 -10.53
N PRO A 129 -12.82 -10.78 -11.47
CA PRO A 129 -12.78 -11.98 -12.31
C PRO A 129 -12.55 -13.24 -11.46
N GLU A 130 -13.13 -14.35 -11.88
CA GLU A 130 -12.85 -15.65 -11.26
C GLU A 130 -11.38 -16.06 -11.48
N PRO A 131 -10.72 -16.66 -10.47
CA PRO A 131 -9.35 -17.12 -10.63
C PRO A 131 -9.24 -18.33 -11.59
N PRO A 132 -8.19 -18.42 -12.43
CA PRO A 132 -7.16 -17.40 -12.62
C PRO A 132 -7.66 -16.21 -13.46
N ALA A 133 -7.44 -15.00 -12.97
CA ALA A 133 -7.84 -13.75 -13.61
C ALA A 133 -6.97 -13.38 -14.81
N PHE A 134 -5.76 -13.89 -14.91
CA PHE A 134 -4.82 -13.56 -15.99
C PHE A 134 -3.92 -14.76 -16.31
N THR A 135 -3.23 -14.69 -17.47
CA THR A 135 -2.13 -15.60 -17.81
C THR A 135 -0.78 -14.99 -17.48
N ASP A 136 0.26 -15.82 -17.37
CA ASP A 136 1.64 -15.36 -17.17
C ASP A 136 2.08 -14.39 -18.28
N GLU A 137 1.68 -14.63 -19.54
CA GLU A 137 2.00 -13.72 -20.64
C GLU A 137 1.35 -12.35 -20.48
N GLN A 138 0.11 -12.30 -19.97
CA GLN A 138 -0.58 -11.03 -19.69
C GLN A 138 0.11 -10.28 -18.54
N LEU A 139 0.49 -10.99 -17.47
CA LEU A 139 1.22 -10.39 -16.36
C LEU A 139 2.59 -9.85 -16.79
N VAL A 140 3.35 -10.62 -17.58
CA VAL A 140 4.64 -10.17 -18.11
C VAL A 140 4.48 -8.97 -19.04
N ALA A 141 3.46 -8.94 -19.91
CA ALA A 141 3.19 -7.80 -20.76
C ALA A 141 2.82 -6.55 -19.94
N TYR A 142 1.93 -6.70 -18.94
CA TYR A 142 1.59 -5.61 -18.01
C TYR A 142 2.84 -5.03 -17.33
N MET A 143 3.75 -5.90 -16.87
CA MET A 143 5.00 -5.46 -16.25
C MET A 143 5.92 -4.72 -17.22
N ASP A 144 6.15 -5.32 -18.40
CA ASP A 144 7.05 -4.77 -19.42
C ASP A 144 6.54 -3.42 -19.98
N GLU A 145 5.22 -3.24 -20.07
CA GLU A 145 4.60 -2.07 -20.72
C GLU A 145 4.25 -0.95 -19.74
N HIS A 146 4.01 -1.26 -18.45
CA HIS A 146 3.47 -0.30 -17.48
C HIS A 146 4.21 -0.31 -16.14
N LEU A 147 4.30 -1.47 -15.46
CA LEU A 147 4.78 -1.51 -14.07
C LEU A 147 6.27 -1.19 -13.95
N ASP A 148 7.11 -1.67 -14.87
CA ASP A 148 8.56 -1.40 -14.86
C ASP A 148 8.86 0.10 -14.82
N ALA A 149 8.15 0.88 -15.65
CA ALA A 149 8.34 2.33 -15.74
C ALA A 149 7.86 3.05 -14.47
N ALA A 150 6.76 2.60 -13.88
CA ALA A 150 6.27 3.14 -12.61
C ALA A 150 7.24 2.84 -11.44
N VAL A 151 7.70 1.59 -11.31
CA VAL A 151 8.68 1.20 -10.28
C VAL A 151 10.01 1.94 -10.43
N GLN A 152 10.47 2.14 -11.67
CA GLN A 152 11.68 2.92 -11.94
C GLN A 152 11.49 4.40 -11.62
N ALA A 153 10.33 4.98 -11.94
CA ALA A 153 10.03 6.37 -11.63
C ALA A 153 10.05 6.64 -10.11
N CYS A 154 9.62 5.69 -9.27
CA CYS A 154 9.79 5.81 -7.82
C CYS A 154 11.27 5.93 -7.43
N ALA A 155 12.13 5.02 -7.92
CA ALA A 155 13.58 5.09 -7.64
C ALA A 155 14.23 6.37 -8.15
N ASP A 156 13.90 6.80 -9.36
CA ASP A 156 14.47 8.00 -9.99
C ASP A 156 14.12 9.27 -9.20
N ASN A 157 12.99 9.27 -8.48
CA ASN A 157 12.54 10.37 -7.63
C ASN A 157 12.80 10.14 -6.12
N GLY A 158 13.54 9.10 -5.75
CA GLY A 158 13.90 8.86 -4.34
C GLY A 158 12.73 8.41 -3.46
N ALA A 159 11.73 7.75 -4.04
CA ALA A 159 10.61 7.15 -3.32
C ALA A 159 10.65 5.60 -3.37
N TYR A 160 10.16 4.96 -2.32
CA TYR A 160 9.87 3.52 -2.31
C TYR A 160 8.63 3.22 -3.16
N ALA A 161 8.57 2.03 -3.77
CA ALA A 161 7.40 1.55 -4.49
C ALA A 161 6.74 0.40 -3.72
N ILE A 162 5.49 0.57 -3.29
CA ILE A 162 4.67 -0.55 -2.82
C ILE A 162 4.00 -1.16 -4.03
N ILE A 163 4.38 -2.37 -4.42
CA ILE A 163 3.64 -3.17 -5.40
C ILE A 163 2.55 -3.90 -4.64
N ASP A 164 1.30 -3.53 -4.90
CA ASP A 164 0.14 -4.12 -4.27
C ASP A 164 -0.58 -5.06 -5.25
N TYR A 165 -0.77 -6.31 -4.84
CA TYR A 165 -1.70 -7.19 -5.55
C TYR A 165 -3.14 -6.73 -5.25
N HIS A 166 -3.62 -5.81 -6.10
CA HIS A 166 -4.82 -5.02 -5.87
C HIS A 166 -6.10 -5.79 -6.17
N ARG A 167 -6.31 -6.86 -5.40
CA ARG A 167 -7.50 -7.70 -5.49
C ARG A 167 -8.48 -7.38 -4.37
N HIS A 168 -9.68 -7.08 -4.81
CA HIS A 168 -10.88 -6.91 -4.01
C HIS A 168 -12.08 -7.36 -4.87
N ARG A 169 -13.28 -7.36 -4.28
CA ARG A 169 -14.61 -7.69 -4.87
C ARG A 169 -14.99 -9.16 -4.91
N ASN A 170 -15.95 -9.54 -4.07
CA ASN A 170 -16.71 -10.79 -4.13
C ASN A 170 -15.85 -12.08 -4.17
N MET A 171 -14.63 -12.02 -3.64
CA MET A 171 -13.68 -13.12 -3.72
C MET A 171 -13.27 -13.54 -2.30
N PRO A 172 -14.02 -14.47 -1.68
CA PRO A 172 -13.69 -14.91 -0.34
C PRO A 172 -12.37 -15.70 -0.34
N TRP A 173 -11.49 -15.42 0.62
CA TRP A 173 -10.21 -16.13 0.79
C TRP A 173 -10.37 -17.56 1.31
N GLY A 174 -11.53 -17.87 1.87
CA GLY A 174 -11.88 -19.20 2.32
C GLY A 174 -13.32 -19.24 2.78
N SER A 175 -13.80 -20.43 3.14
CA SER A 175 -15.17 -20.60 3.63
C SER A 175 -15.28 -21.76 4.62
N THR A 176 -16.26 -21.65 5.51
CA THR A 176 -16.67 -22.74 6.40
C THR A 176 -18.13 -23.04 6.11
N PRO A 177 -18.46 -24.12 5.38
CA PRO A 177 -19.85 -24.48 5.12
C PRO A 177 -20.56 -24.88 6.42
N GLU A 178 -21.90 -24.79 6.45
CA GLU A 178 -22.69 -25.13 7.63
C GLU A 178 -22.43 -26.57 8.08
N GLY A 179 -21.91 -26.73 9.30
CA GLY A 179 -21.55 -28.03 9.88
C GLY A 179 -20.29 -28.68 9.30
N GLY A 180 -19.49 -27.94 8.51
CA GLY A 180 -18.21 -28.38 7.95
C GLY A 180 -16.99 -27.73 8.62
N GLU A 181 -15.81 -28.09 8.11
CA GLU A 181 -14.52 -27.51 8.50
C GLU A 181 -14.17 -26.35 7.56
N PHE A 182 -13.34 -25.43 8.04
CA PHE A 182 -12.81 -24.34 7.21
C PHE A 182 -12.02 -24.91 6.01
N SER A 183 -12.11 -24.25 4.86
CA SER A 183 -11.32 -24.57 3.67
C SER A 183 -10.89 -23.29 2.95
N PRO A 184 -9.58 -23.12 2.66
CA PRO A 184 -9.08 -22.05 1.81
C PRO A 184 -9.70 -22.07 0.41
N ASN A 185 -9.72 -20.92 -0.25
CA ASN A 185 -10.01 -20.83 -1.67
C ASN A 185 -8.75 -21.17 -2.47
N GLU A 186 -8.59 -22.45 -2.82
CA GLU A 186 -7.39 -22.96 -3.50
C GLU A 186 -7.15 -22.29 -4.86
N ALA A 187 -8.19 -22.03 -5.65
CA ALA A 187 -8.03 -21.38 -6.95
C ALA A 187 -7.52 -19.94 -6.82
N LEU A 188 -8.00 -19.20 -5.82
CA LEU A 188 -7.44 -17.89 -5.49
C LEU A 188 -6.00 -18.01 -5.01
N SER A 189 -5.72 -18.96 -4.11
CA SER A 189 -4.39 -19.17 -3.56
C SER A 189 -3.36 -19.47 -4.65
N ASP A 190 -3.69 -20.37 -5.59
CA ASP A 190 -2.83 -20.70 -6.73
C ASP A 190 -2.55 -19.47 -7.61
N GLU A 191 -3.54 -18.59 -7.82
CA GLU A 191 -3.35 -17.35 -8.58
C GLU A 191 -2.43 -16.37 -7.86
N VAL A 192 -2.62 -16.16 -6.55
CA VAL A 192 -1.81 -15.23 -5.75
C VAL A 192 -0.36 -15.71 -5.65
N ILE A 193 -0.14 -17.01 -5.45
CA ILE A 193 1.20 -17.61 -5.45
C ILE A 193 1.86 -17.39 -6.82
N ASN A 194 1.16 -17.69 -7.92
CA ASN A 194 1.71 -17.49 -9.27
C ASN A 194 2.03 -16.02 -9.56
N PHE A 195 1.20 -15.08 -9.09
CA PHE A 195 1.49 -13.65 -9.18
C PHE A 195 2.81 -13.32 -8.49
N TRP A 196 2.98 -13.73 -7.23
CA TRP A 196 4.16 -13.40 -6.45
C TRP A 196 5.43 -14.12 -6.93
N ASP A 197 5.34 -15.36 -7.38
CA ASP A 197 6.47 -16.09 -8.00
C ASP A 197 7.04 -15.31 -9.20
N ILE A 198 6.18 -14.62 -9.97
CA ILE A 198 6.59 -13.85 -11.15
C ILE A 198 7.05 -12.44 -10.76
N VAL A 199 6.28 -11.75 -9.93
CA VAL A 199 6.50 -10.34 -9.56
C VAL A 199 7.68 -10.20 -8.60
N ALA A 200 7.74 -11.01 -7.53
CA ALA A 200 8.86 -10.95 -6.58
C ALA A 200 10.16 -11.44 -7.22
N ALA A 201 10.14 -12.40 -8.15
CA ALA A 201 11.34 -12.77 -8.92
C ALA A 201 11.86 -11.64 -9.80
N ARG A 202 11.00 -10.71 -10.25
CA ARG A 202 11.39 -9.58 -11.10
C ARG A 202 11.91 -8.40 -10.28
N TYR A 203 11.24 -8.06 -9.19
CA TYR A 203 11.52 -6.84 -8.43
C TYR A 203 12.23 -7.09 -7.09
N GLY A 204 12.40 -8.35 -6.66
CA GLY A 204 12.92 -8.71 -5.34
C GLY A 204 14.38 -8.36 -5.08
N GLU A 205 15.17 -8.07 -6.11
CA GLU A 205 16.56 -7.55 -5.98
C GLU A 205 16.61 -6.01 -5.88
N MET A 206 15.45 -5.32 -5.90
CA MET A 206 15.37 -3.86 -5.84
C MET A 206 15.06 -3.41 -4.41
N ASP A 207 16.05 -2.82 -3.73
CA ASP A 207 15.94 -2.40 -2.31
C ASP A 207 14.79 -1.41 -2.04
N HIS A 208 14.37 -0.64 -3.05
CA HIS A 208 13.29 0.35 -2.94
C HIS A 208 11.89 -0.23 -3.15
N VAL A 209 11.74 -1.54 -3.35
CA VAL A 209 10.45 -2.20 -3.59
C VAL A 209 9.92 -2.87 -2.32
N ILE A 210 8.67 -2.56 -1.98
CA ILE A 210 7.89 -3.16 -0.90
C ILE A 210 6.76 -3.99 -1.54
N PHE A 211 6.43 -5.14 -0.96
CA PHE A 211 5.40 -6.05 -1.51
C PHE A 211 4.19 -6.12 -0.60
N GLU A 212 3.03 -5.64 -1.05
CA GLU A 212 1.77 -5.80 -0.32
C GLU A 212 1.01 -7.01 -0.86
N MET A 213 1.01 -8.09 -0.07
CA MET A 213 0.70 -9.44 -0.57
C MET A 213 -0.73 -9.58 -1.14
N TYR A 214 -1.67 -8.78 -0.62
CA TYR A 214 -3.08 -8.80 -0.99
C TYR A 214 -3.79 -7.56 -0.43
N ASN A 215 -4.39 -6.75 -1.31
CA ASN A 215 -5.08 -5.51 -0.95
C ASN A 215 -6.19 -5.66 0.11
N GLU A 216 -7.29 -6.35 -0.20
CA GLU A 216 -8.46 -6.40 0.68
C GLU A 216 -9.05 -7.81 0.81
N PRO A 217 -8.49 -8.65 1.71
CA PRO A 217 -9.01 -10.00 1.94
C PRO A 217 -10.43 -10.00 2.51
N GLN A 218 -11.35 -10.67 1.79
CA GLN A 218 -12.77 -10.81 2.18
C GLN A 218 -13.06 -12.21 2.72
N GLY A 219 -13.75 -12.31 3.86
CA GLY A 219 -14.09 -13.59 4.45
C GLY A 219 -15.10 -13.46 5.59
N ASN A 220 -15.89 -14.50 5.82
CA ASN A 220 -16.95 -14.49 6.83
C ASN A 220 -16.42 -14.98 8.19
N PRO A 221 -16.63 -14.24 9.29
CA PRO A 221 -17.42 -13.01 9.43
C PRO A 221 -16.65 -11.74 9.10
N ASN A 222 -17.31 -10.86 8.35
CA ASN A 222 -16.77 -9.54 8.03
C ASN A 222 -16.60 -8.67 9.28
N TYR A 223 -17.43 -8.79 10.32
CA TYR A 223 -17.38 -7.94 11.53
C TYR A 223 -17.80 -8.71 12.80
N GLY A 224 -17.57 -8.11 13.97
CA GLY A 224 -18.15 -8.55 15.25
C GLY A 224 -17.60 -9.87 15.82
N VAL A 225 -16.33 -10.20 15.54
CA VAL A 225 -15.66 -11.34 16.20
C VAL A 225 -14.78 -10.83 17.34
N SER A 226 -14.77 -11.56 18.45
CA SER A 226 -13.99 -11.23 19.64
C SER A 226 -13.52 -12.51 20.33
N GLY A 227 -12.65 -12.41 21.33
CA GLY A 227 -12.29 -13.54 22.18
C GLY A 227 -11.67 -14.69 21.38
N GLN A 228 -12.08 -15.92 21.69
CA GLN A 228 -11.61 -17.12 20.97
C GLN A 228 -12.05 -17.14 19.49
N ALA A 229 -13.22 -16.59 19.15
CA ALA A 229 -13.69 -16.56 17.76
C ALA A 229 -12.78 -15.70 16.87
N LEU A 230 -12.21 -14.63 17.43
CA LEU A 230 -11.21 -13.81 16.75
C LEU A 230 -9.90 -14.60 16.52
N VAL A 231 -9.44 -15.37 17.52
CA VAL A 231 -8.26 -16.24 17.39
C VAL A 231 -8.45 -17.25 16.26
N ASP A 232 -9.60 -17.94 16.25
CA ASP A 232 -9.89 -18.97 15.25
C ASP A 232 -10.01 -18.37 13.84
N PHE A 233 -10.64 -17.19 13.71
CA PHE A 233 -10.76 -16.47 12.45
C PHE A 233 -9.40 -16.04 11.89
N TRP A 234 -8.55 -15.47 12.73
CA TRP A 234 -7.19 -15.10 12.34
C TRP A 234 -6.33 -16.31 11.97
N SER A 235 -6.45 -17.42 12.71
CA SER A 235 -5.73 -18.67 12.41
C SER A 235 -6.13 -19.25 11.04
N ASN A 236 -7.40 -19.19 10.68
CA ASN A 236 -7.87 -19.58 9.35
C ASN A 236 -7.29 -18.67 8.26
N TRP A 237 -7.24 -17.36 8.51
CA TRP A 237 -6.60 -16.42 7.58
C TRP A 237 -5.11 -16.72 7.39
N LYS A 238 -4.35 -16.84 8.49
CA LYS A 238 -2.92 -17.21 8.43
C LYS A 238 -2.73 -18.53 7.67
N THR A 239 -3.57 -19.53 7.91
CA THR A 239 -3.53 -20.80 7.18
C THR A 239 -3.69 -20.62 5.66
N THR A 240 -4.59 -19.73 5.22
CA THR A 240 -4.78 -19.44 3.79
C THR A 240 -3.63 -18.65 3.19
N ALA A 241 -3.18 -17.59 3.86
CA ALA A 241 -2.31 -16.59 3.26
C ALA A 241 -0.82 -16.78 3.56
N GLN A 242 -0.44 -17.63 4.52
CA GLN A 242 0.98 -17.93 4.79
C GLN A 242 1.73 -18.39 3.53
N PRO A 243 1.17 -19.28 2.66
CA PRO A 243 1.81 -19.64 1.40
C PRO A 243 2.08 -18.45 0.46
N TRP A 244 1.33 -17.34 0.58
CA TRP A 244 1.50 -16.16 -0.26
C TRP A 244 2.70 -15.33 0.21
N VAL A 245 2.89 -15.20 1.53
CA VAL A 245 4.11 -14.64 2.13
C VAL A 245 5.32 -15.50 1.76
N ASP A 246 5.17 -16.82 1.87
CA ASP A 246 6.24 -17.77 1.55
C ASP A 246 6.69 -17.62 0.09
N ALA A 247 5.76 -17.48 -0.86
CA ALA A 247 6.06 -17.26 -2.29
C ALA A 247 6.91 -16.00 -2.52
N ILE A 248 6.59 -14.88 -1.85
CA ILE A 248 7.44 -13.68 -1.92
C ILE A 248 8.83 -13.96 -1.32
N ARG A 249 8.88 -14.64 -0.18
CA ARG A 249 10.12 -14.96 0.55
C ARG A 249 11.02 -15.96 -0.17
N GLU A 250 10.53 -16.70 -1.16
CA GLU A 250 11.40 -17.50 -2.04
C GLU A 250 12.32 -16.63 -2.91
N HIS A 251 11.98 -15.34 -3.08
CA HIS A 251 12.66 -14.44 -4.00
C HIS A 251 13.40 -13.28 -3.32
N THR A 252 12.99 -12.85 -2.11
CA THR A 252 13.52 -11.63 -1.49
C THR A 252 13.28 -11.52 0.01
N ASP A 253 14.11 -10.72 0.68
CA ASP A 253 14.00 -10.32 2.08
C ASP A 253 13.40 -8.91 2.25
N ASN A 254 13.01 -8.24 1.15
CA ASN A 254 12.36 -6.92 1.17
C ASN A 254 11.12 -6.91 2.07
N LEU A 255 10.72 -5.74 2.58
CA LEU A 255 9.54 -5.59 3.41
C LEU A 255 8.29 -6.15 2.70
N VAL A 256 7.54 -7.00 3.41
CA VAL A 256 6.23 -7.51 2.96
C VAL A 256 5.14 -6.95 3.87
N LEU A 257 4.12 -6.36 3.25
CA LEU A 257 2.89 -5.92 3.91
C LEU A 257 1.87 -7.06 3.82
N VAL A 258 1.47 -7.58 4.98
CA VAL A 258 0.48 -8.63 5.12
C VAL A 258 -0.90 -7.96 5.14
N GLY A 259 -1.66 -8.13 4.06
CA GLY A 259 -3.07 -7.75 3.99
C GLY A 259 -3.86 -8.34 5.15
N SER A 260 -4.64 -7.52 5.86
CA SER A 260 -5.43 -7.98 6.99
C SER A 260 -6.83 -8.41 6.53
N PRO A 261 -7.51 -9.41 7.14
CA PRO A 261 -8.90 -9.69 6.83
C PRO A 261 -9.78 -8.47 7.07
N ARG A 262 -11.00 -8.52 6.51
CA ARG A 262 -12.01 -7.44 6.61
C ARG A 262 -11.57 -6.21 5.83
N TYR A 263 -11.25 -6.39 4.56
CA TYR A 263 -10.83 -5.28 3.70
C TYR A 263 -9.63 -4.54 4.31
N SER A 264 -8.63 -5.28 4.78
CA SER A 264 -7.46 -4.73 5.46
C SER A 264 -7.75 -3.95 6.75
N GLN A 265 -8.82 -4.25 7.47
CA GLN A 265 -9.14 -3.55 8.73
C GLN A 265 -8.65 -4.26 10.01
N LEU A 266 -8.33 -5.56 9.95
CA LEU A 266 -8.07 -6.38 11.15
C LEU A 266 -6.58 -6.57 11.50
N THR A 267 -5.81 -5.49 11.65
CA THR A 267 -4.39 -5.57 12.07
C THR A 267 -4.19 -6.14 13.47
N ALA A 268 -5.22 -6.05 14.33
CA ALA A 268 -5.26 -6.65 15.65
C ALA A 268 -4.92 -8.16 15.67
N GLY A 269 -5.11 -8.86 14.54
CA GLY A 269 -4.70 -10.25 14.40
C GLY A 269 -3.20 -10.49 14.61
N ALA A 270 -2.35 -9.52 14.26
CA ALA A 270 -0.90 -9.63 14.47
C ALA A 270 -0.50 -9.63 15.96
N VAL A 271 -1.35 -9.09 16.85
CA VAL A 271 -1.17 -9.18 18.31
C VAL A 271 -1.45 -10.60 18.82
N ILE A 272 -2.29 -11.35 18.11
CA ILE A 272 -2.67 -12.73 18.42
C ILE A 272 -1.58 -13.69 17.99
N GLU A 273 -1.22 -13.62 16.71
CA GLU A 273 -0.21 -14.48 16.11
C GLU A 273 0.34 -13.82 14.85
N GLU A 274 1.63 -13.52 14.81
CA GLU A 274 2.24 -13.03 13.58
C GLU A 274 2.35 -14.14 12.52
N PHE A 275 2.37 -13.75 11.24
CA PHE A 275 2.78 -14.63 10.14
C PHE A 275 4.24 -15.07 10.32
N ASP A 276 4.57 -16.25 9.81
CA ASP A 276 5.94 -16.75 9.82
C ASP A 276 6.72 -16.07 8.68
N GLY A 277 7.86 -15.46 8.99
CA GLY A 277 8.69 -14.75 8.03
C GLY A 277 9.41 -13.57 8.67
N GLU A 278 10.53 -13.17 8.08
CA GLU A 278 11.25 -11.96 8.51
C GLU A 278 10.71 -10.73 7.78
N ASN A 279 10.95 -9.56 8.37
CA ASN A 279 10.67 -8.26 7.75
C ASN A 279 9.21 -8.10 7.26
N LEU A 280 8.26 -8.34 8.16
CA LEU A 280 6.82 -8.24 7.91
C LEU A 280 6.21 -7.04 8.63
N ALA A 281 5.34 -6.32 7.93
CA ALA A 281 4.42 -5.31 8.46
C ALA A 281 2.97 -5.67 8.11
N TYR A 282 1.99 -5.02 8.72
CA TYR A 282 0.57 -5.37 8.54
C TYR A 282 -0.23 -4.20 8.00
N THR A 283 -1.07 -4.50 7.00
CA THR A 283 -1.85 -3.51 6.27
C THR A 283 -3.11 -3.11 7.04
N LEU A 284 -3.40 -1.81 7.05
CA LEU A 284 -4.58 -1.18 7.62
C LEU A 284 -5.31 -0.31 6.58
N HIS A 285 -6.62 -0.46 6.39
CA HIS A 285 -7.46 0.48 5.65
C HIS A 285 -8.48 1.07 6.61
N ILE A 286 -8.44 2.38 6.87
CA ILE A 286 -9.50 3.08 7.59
C ILE A 286 -9.99 4.20 6.70
N TYR A 287 -11.31 4.31 6.59
CA TYR A 287 -12.03 5.29 5.80
C TYR A 287 -13.11 5.93 6.70
N PRO A 288 -13.63 7.14 6.37
CA PRO A 288 -14.58 7.88 7.21
C PRO A 288 -15.84 7.13 7.64
N ALA A 289 -16.19 6.03 6.97
CA ALA A 289 -17.38 5.22 7.25
C ALA A 289 -17.14 4.15 8.32
N HIS A 290 -15.93 4.07 8.87
CA HIS A 290 -15.58 3.10 9.89
C HIS A 290 -15.74 3.74 11.28
N ASP A 291 -15.93 2.91 12.32
CA ASP A 291 -16.24 3.35 13.69
C ASP A 291 -15.36 4.48 14.29
N PRO A 292 -14.07 4.68 13.90
CA PRO A 292 -13.26 5.74 14.51
C PRO A 292 -13.74 7.18 14.21
N THR A 293 -14.02 7.95 15.26
CA THR A 293 -14.47 9.36 15.17
C THR A 293 -13.60 10.36 15.96
N GLU A 294 -12.66 9.86 16.76
CA GLU A 294 -11.62 10.64 17.43
C GLU A 294 -10.30 9.83 17.40
N PRO A 295 -9.11 10.45 17.54
CA PRO A 295 -7.82 9.75 17.45
C PRO A 295 -7.65 8.54 18.38
N ALA A 296 -8.32 8.52 19.54
CA ALA A 296 -8.28 7.37 20.45
C ALA A 296 -9.04 6.15 19.91
N ASP A 297 -10.10 6.36 19.13
CA ASP A 297 -10.90 5.28 18.58
C ASP A 297 -10.10 4.45 17.56
N TYR A 298 -9.11 5.05 16.89
CA TYR A 298 -8.19 4.34 16.01
C TYR A 298 -7.30 3.35 16.78
N ASP A 299 -6.89 3.68 18.01
CA ASP A 299 -6.15 2.76 18.87
C ASP A 299 -7.05 1.60 19.30
N ASP A 300 -8.29 1.88 19.70
CA ASP A 300 -9.29 0.87 20.05
C ASP A 300 -9.58 -0.06 18.86
N TRP A 301 -9.69 0.49 17.65
CA TRP A 301 -9.96 -0.25 16.41
C TRP A 301 -8.89 -1.31 16.11
N VAL A 302 -7.62 -0.96 16.28
CA VAL A 302 -6.48 -1.86 16.02
C VAL A 302 -6.10 -2.72 17.23
N THR A 303 -6.91 -2.69 18.30
CA THR A 303 -6.72 -3.50 19.52
C THR A 303 -7.63 -4.73 19.48
N PRO A 304 -7.11 -5.95 19.72
CA PRO A 304 -7.97 -7.13 19.79
C PRO A 304 -8.86 -7.08 21.05
N VAL A 305 -10.13 -7.41 20.89
CA VAL A 305 -11.14 -7.34 21.96
C VAL A 305 -11.63 -8.72 22.40
N ASN A 306 -11.89 -8.88 23.71
CA ASN A 306 -12.45 -10.11 24.29
C ASN A 306 -13.74 -9.86 25.07
N TYR A 307 -14.85 -9.57 24.36
CA TYR A 307 -16.14 -9.29 24.98
C TYR A 307 -16.75 -10.49 25.70
N ASP A 308 -16.44 -11.70 25.26
CA ASP A 308 -16.96 -12.95 25.85
C ASP A 308 -16.23 -13.35 27.15
N GLY A 309 -15.08 -12.72 27.43
CA GLY A 309 -14.18 -13.10 28.51
C GLY A 309 -13.54 -14.47 28.29
N GLY A 310 -12.94 -15.02 29.36
CA GLY A 310 -12.20 -16.28 29.28
C GLY A 310 -10.75 -16.11 28.84
N ASP A 311 -10.03 -17.22 28.77
CA ASP A 311 -8.60 -17.23 28.48
C ASP A 311 -8.36 -17.14 26.96
N VAL A 312 -7.63 -16.10 26.54
CA VAL A 312 -7.20 -15.86 25.15
C VAL A 312 -5.67 -15.68 25.10
N PRO A 313 -5.01 -15.93 23.96
CA PRO A 313 -3.55 -15.90 23.87
C PRO A 313 -2.94 -14.50 23.66
N TYR A 314 -3.75 -13.44 23.63
CA TYR A 314 -3.31 -12.06 23.38
C TYR A 314 -3.58 -11.14 24.58
N ASP A 315 -2.88 -10.02 24.61
CA ASP A 315 -3.21 -8.86 25.45
C ASP A 315 -3.97 -7.80 24.63
N GLU A 316 -4.60 -6.85 25.32
CA GLU A 316 -5.41 -5.78 24.70
C GLU A 316 -4.53 -4.56 24.40
N ARG A 317 -3.45 -4.77 23.65
CA ARG A 317 -2.60 -3.68 23.11
C ARG A 317 -2.92 -3.41 21.64
N PRO A 318 -2.83 -2.15 21.19
CA PRO A 318 -3.01 -1.84 19.78
C PRO A 318 -1.89 -2.44 18.94
N ALA A 319 -2.22 -2.86 17.71
CA ALA A 319 -1.28 -3.54 16.81
C ALA A 319 0.03 -2.76 16.59
N TRP A 320 -0.01 -1.43 16.51
CA TRP A 320 1.17 -0.59 16.29
C TRP A 320 2.17 -0.60 17.45
N GLU A 321 1.80 -1.08 18.65
CA GLU A 321 2.74 -1.32 19.75
C GLU A 321 3.51 -2.65 19.62
N VAL A 322 3.07 -3.54 18.73
CA VAL A 322 3.58 -4.91 18.60
C VAL A 322 4.31 -5.11 17.27
N VAL A 323 3.74 -4.59 16.19
CA VAL A 323 4.23 -4.76 14.82
C VAL A 323 4.19 -3.44 14.05
N PRO A 324 5.00 -3.26 12.99
CA PRO A 324 4.82 -2.12 12.10
C PRO A 324 3.47 -2.20 11.39
N VAL A 325 2.73 -1.10 11.39
CA VAL A 325 1.44 -0.97 10.71
C VAL A 325 1.59 0.01 9.56
N VAL A 326 1.08 -0.37 8.39
CA VAL A 326 1.02 0.50 7.21
C VAL A 326 -0.44 0.70 6.84
N MET A 327 -0.93 1.93 7.02
CA MET A 327 -2.24 2.34 6.54
C MET A 327 -2.19 2.59 5.03
N SER A 328 -2.22 1.52 4.23
CA SER A 328 -1.97 1.61 2.78
C SER A 328 -3.13 2.26 2.01
N GLU A 329 -4.28 2.43 2.65
CA GLU A 329 -5.37 3.26 2.16
C GLU A 329 -6.07 4.04 3.28
N TRP A 330 -6.24 5.33 3.02
CA TRP A 330 -7.13 6.25 3.72
C TRP A 330 -7.42 7.43 2.80
N GLY A 331 -8.60 8.03 2.91
CA GLY A 331 -8.97 9.17 2.09
C GLY A 331 -10.41 9.59 2.35
N PHE A 332 -10.78 10.77 1.86
CA PHE A 332 -12.13 11.28 2.03
C PHE A 332 -12.51 12.21 0.90
N ASP A 333 -13.78 12.15 0.53
CA ASP A 333 -14.41 13.02 -0.45
C ASP A 333 -15.90 13.11 -0.09
N PRO A 334 -16.40 14.29 0.31
CA PRO A 334 -17.80 14.44 0.73
C PRO A 334 -18.81 14.09 -0.37
N ASP A 335 -18.40 14.07 -1.64
CA ASP A 335 -19.25 13.75 -2.79
C ASP A 335 -19.06 12.32 -3.32
N ALA A 336 -18.07 11.57 -2.82
CA ALA A 336 -17.84 10.20 -3.25
C ALA A 336 -18.96 9.24 -2.83
N ASP A 337 -19.03 8.07 -3.47
CA ASP A 337 -19.91 6.98 -3.04
C ASP A 337 -19.34 6.31 -1.77
N LEU A 338 -20.20 5.81 -0.89
CA LEU A 338 -19.82 4.93 0.23
C LEU A 338 -18.92 3.78 -0.19
N ALA A 339 -19.24 3.17 -1.34
CA ALA A 339 -18.50 2.02 -1.85
C ALA A 339 -17.08 2.38 -2.29
N ALA A 340 -16.78 3.67 -2.47
CA ALA A 340 -15.43 4.18 -2.75
C ALA A 340 -14.65 4.52 -1.47
N GLY A 341 -15.20 4.25 -0.28
CA GLY A 341 -14.55 4.49 1.01
C GLY A 341 -14.57 5.96 1.46
N GLY A 342 -14.45 6.92 0.54
CA GLY A 342 -14.34 8.34 0.90
C GLY A 342 -15.64 9.08 1.23
N GLY A 343 -16.78 8.53 0.81
CA GLY A 343 -18.07 9.22 0.77
C GLY A 343 -18.97 8.99 1.96
N VAL A 344 -18.84 9.78 3.03
CA VAL A 344 -19.73 9.70 4.19
C VAL A 344 -20.38 11.04 4.46
N THR A 345 -21.62 11.18 4.02
CA THR A 345 -22.48 12.30 4.43
C THR A 345 -23.35 11.90 5.63
N GLU A 346 -23.85 12.85 6.41
CA GLU A 346 -24.90 12.60 7.42
C GLU A 346 -26.05 11.77 6.85
N SER A 347 -26.50 12.07 5.61
CA SER A 347 -27.60 11.38 4.95
C SER A 347 -27.30 9.92 4.59
N THR A 348 -26.02 9.63 4.38
CA THR A 348 -25.49 8.32 4.05
C THR A 348 -25.44 7.43 5.30
N VAL A 349 -25.03 8.01 6.43
CA VAL A 349 -25.00 7.37 7.75
C VAL A 349 -26.41 7.08 8.26
N GLU A 350 -27.37 8.00 8.07
CA GLU A 350 -28.78 7.74 8.41
C GLU A 350 -29.37 6.51 7.68
N GLY A 351 -28.78 6.10 6.56
CA GLY A 351 -29.22 4.95 5.75
C GLY A 351 -28.45 3.64 6.01
N SER A 352 -27.44 3.63 6.88
CA SER A 352 -26.59 2.46 7.12
C SER A 352 -26.44 2.15 8.61
N ASP A 353 -26.54 0.87 8.98
CA ASP A 353 -26.45 0.42 10.38
C ASP A 353 -25.00 0.32 10.89
N TRP A 354 -24.00 0.58 10.04
CA TRP A 354 -22.58 0.29 10.29
C TRP A 354 -21.65 1.48 10.06
N ALA A 355 -22.11 2.58 9.46
CA ALA A 355 -21.26 3.74 9.22
C ALA A 355 -21.50 4.81 10.29
N GLU A 356 -20.44 5.41 10.78
CA GLU A 356 -20.50 6.61 11.61
C GLU A 356 -20.07 7.83 10.77
N HIS A 357 -20.62 9.01 11.04
CA HIS A 357 -20.23 10.22 10.32
C HIS A 357 -19.20 10.96 11.15
N ASP A 358 -17.94 10.94 10.70
CA ASP A 358 -16.92 11.85 11.21
C ASP A 358 -16.77 13.05 10.25
N PRO A 359 -17.33 14.23 10.59
CA PRO A 359 -17.18 15.44 9.77
C PRO A 359 -15.75 15.98 9.78
N ASP A 360 -14.90 15.54 10.71
CA ASP A 360 -13.53 15.99 10.92
C ASP A 360 -12.51 14.87 10.64
N TYR A 361 -12.92 13.81 9.92
CA TYR A 361 -12.10 12.61 9.62
C TYR A 361 -10.66 12.92 9.24
N GLY A 362 -10.48 13.84 8.27
CA GLY A 362 -9.16 14.21 7.77
C GLY A 362 -8.23 14.76 8.86
N GLN A 363 -8.77 15.45 9.86
CA GLN A 363 -7.99 15.96 11.00
C GLN A 363 -7.64 14.83 11.98
N HIS A 364 -8.62 13.99 12.33
CA HIS A 364 -8.43 12.92 13.29
C HIS A 364 -7.47 11.83 12.79
N VAL A 365 -7.61 11.39 11.53
CA VAL A 365 -6.71 10.38 10.96
C VAL A 365 -5.28 10.92 10.85
N VAL A 366 -5.11 12.19 10.45
CA VAL A 366 -3.78 12.81 10.36
C VAL A 366 -3.18 12.99 11.75
N GLU A 367 -3.95 13.41 12.77
CA GLU A 367 -3.45 13.49 14.14
C GLU A 367 -2.97 12.11 14.63
N TRP A 368 -3.75 11.05 14.39
CA TRP A 368 -3.39 9.70 14.77
C TRP A 368 -2.11 9.23 14.05
N LEU A 369 -2.04 9.38 12.72
CA LEU A 369 -0.86 9.04 11.92
C LEU A 369 0.41 9.80 12.37
N ARG A 370 0.28 11.06 12.80
CA ARG A 370 1.42 11.88 13.26
C ARG A 370 1.96 11.48 14.62
N THR A 371 1.16 10.81 15.44
CA THR A 371 1.45 10.59 16.86
C THR A 371 1.75 9.14 17.20
N ARG A 372 1.57 8.23 16.24
CA ARG A 372 1.88 6.79 16.33
C ARG A 372 2.91 6.42 15.26
N PRO A 373 3.72 5.36 15.44
CA PRO A 373 4.65 4.86 14.43
C PRO A 373 3.90 4.07 13.34
N VAL A 374 2.92 4.72 12.69
CA VAL A 374 2.08 4.13 11.66
C VAL A 374 2.40 4.82 10.34
N HIS A 375 2.75 4.01 9.35
CA HIS A 375 3.06 4.47 8.00
C HIS A 375 1.77 4.61 7.19
N SER A 376 1.78 5.34 6.07
CA SER A 376 0.54 5.49 5.30
C SER A 376 0.71 5.84 3.83
N THR A 377 -0.21 5.37 2.99
CA THR A 377 -0.43 5.91 1.65
C THR A 377 -1.87 6.35 1.49
N ALA A 378 -2.09 7.66 1.24
CA ALA A 378 -3.43 8.17 1.02
C ALA A 378 -3.99 7.68 -0.33
N TRP A 379 -5.27 7.39 -0.42
CA TRP A 379 -5.97 6.93 -1.63
C TRP A 379 -6.91 8.04 -2.12
N VAL A 380 -6.85 8.53 -3.37
CA VAL A 380 -5.87 8.26 -4.44
C VAL A 380 -5.50 9.52 -5.23
N PHE A 381 -4.25 9.60 -5.68
CA PHE A 381 -3.75 10.68 -6.53
C PHE A 381 -4.16 10.47 -7.98
N ASP A 382 -5.43 10.75 -8.27
CA ASP A 382 -6.04 10.56 -9.58
C ASP A 382 -7.30 11.44 -9.75
N PRO A 383 -7.61 11.93 -10.97
CA PRO A 383 -8.81 12.73 -11.22
C PRO A 383 -10.08 11.96 -11.57
N LEU A 384 -10.10 10.64 -11.44
CA LEU A 384 -11.25 9.79 -11.75
C LEU A 384 -11.61 8.76 -10.69
N TRP A 385 -10.62 8.26 -9.95
CA TRP A 385 -10.83 7.23 -8.93
C TRP A 385 -11.09 7.87 -7.58
N ASP A 386 -12.30 7.69 -7.07
CA ASP A 386 -12.69 8.28 -5.80
C ASP A 386 -12.07 7.54 -4.59
N PRO A 387 -11.90 8.24 -3.45
CA PRO A 387 -11.86 9.70 -3.33
C PRO A 387 -10.67 10.33 -4.07
N ASN A 388 -10.88 11.46 -4.77
CA ASN A 388 -9.85 12.09 -5.61
C ASN A 388 -9.01 13.13 -4.85
N MET A 389 -7.68 13.07 -4.95
CA MET A 389 -6.82 14.18 -4.47
C MET A 389 -6.69 15.34 -5.47
N VAL A 390 -7.02 15.10 -6.73
CA VAL A 390 -6.84 16.05 -7.83
C VAL A 390 -8.03 16.03 -8.77
N ASP A 391 -8.25 17.14 -9.44
CA ASP A 391 -9.17 17.29 -10.56
C ASP A 391 -8.41 17.46 -11.88
N PHE A 392 -9.12 17.32 -12.99
CA PHE A 392 -8.63 17.75 -14.29
C PHE A 392 -8.42 19.27 -14.33
N GLY A 393 -7.17 19.71 -14.52
CA GLY A 393 -6.81 21.11 -14.74
C GLY A 393 -6.97 21.57 -16.19
N PHE A 394 -7.67 20.80 -17.02
CA PHE A 394 -7.89 21.09 -18.44
C PHE A 394 -9.34 20.77 -18.84
N GLU A 395 -9.78 21.37 -19.95
CA GLU A 395 -11.15 21.19 -20.48
C GLU A 395 -11.42 19.73 -20.86
N THR A 396 -12.41 19.11 -20.21
CA THR A 396 -12.77 17.70 -20.41
C THR A 396 -14.23 17.46 -20.00
N ASP A 397 -14.88 16.46 -20.60
CA ASP A 397 -16.20 15.96 -20.18
C ASP A 397 -16.11 14.76 -19.19
N GLY A 398 -14.92 14.51 -18.63
CA GLY A 398 -14.65 13.39 -17.71
C GLY A 398 -14.46 12.02 -18.37
N SER A 399 -14.86 11.83 -19.64
CA SER A 399 -14.71 10.54 -20.32
C SER A 399 -13.26 10.23 -20.73
N VAL A 400 -12.65 9.17 -20.23
CA VAL A 400 -11.27 8.81 -20.59
C VAL A 400 -11.13 7.55 -21.46
N GLY A 401 -12.24 6.95 -21.87
CA GLY A 401 -12.22 5.65 -22.53
C GLY A 401 -11.83 4.53 -21.56
N THR A 402 -11.43 3.38 -22.10
CA THR A 402 -11.09 2.20 -21.29
C THR A 402 -10.12 1.29 -22.03
N PRO A 403 -9.22 0.57 -21.34
CA PRO A 403 -8.29 -0.35 -22.01
C PRO A 403 -8.94 -1.65 -22.54
N TYR A 404 -10.17 -1.97 -22.12
CA TYR A 404 -10.78 -3.30 -22.34
C TYR A 404 -11.62 -3.44 -23.61
N ASN A 405 -11.63 -2.44 -24.48
CA ASN A 405 -12.36 -2.51 -25.74
C ASN A 405 -11.53 -1.90 -26.89
N ASP A 406 -11.95 -2.17 -28.12
CA ASP A 406 -11.29 -1.66 -29.32
C ASP A 406 -11.64 -0.19 -29.62
N GLU A 407 -12.33 0.52 -28.71
CA GLU A 407 -12.68 1.92 -28.95
C GLU A 407 -11.44 2.80 -28.77
N PRO A 408 -11.17 3.75 -29.70
CA PRO A 408 -10.05 4.66 -29.54
C PRO A 408 -10.18 5.49 -28.26
N ILE A 409 -9.10 5.57 -27.49
CA ILE A 409 -9.00 6.48 -26.36
C ILE A 409 -9.16 7.92 -26.87
N PRO A 410 -10.05 8.74 -26.29
CA PRO A 410 -10.21 10.13 -26.67
C PRO A 410 -8.90 10.92 -26.50
N GLU A 411 -8.57 11.78 -27.45
CA GLU A 411 -7.45 12.71 -27.28
C GLU A 411 -7.98 14.03 -26.70
N LYS A 412 -7.69 14.27 -25.42
CA LYS A 412 -8.06 15.52 -24.70
C LYS A 412 -6.83 16.31 -24.24
N CYS A 413 -5.72 15.62 -24.10
CA CYS A 413 -4.40 16.17 -23.82
C CYS A 413 -3.48 15.89 -25.02
N SER A 414 -3.26 16.89 -25.87
CA SER A 414 -2.42 16.71 -27.07
C SER A 414 -0.92 16.72 -26.77
N GLU A 415 -0.51 17.25 -25.61
CA GLU A 415 0.89 17.31 -25.17
C GLU A 415 0.95 16.98 -23.67
N LEU A 416 1.41 15.77 -23.33
CA LEU A 416 1.58 15.32 -21.94
C LEU A 416 2.84 15.93 -21.29
N PRO A 417 2.83 16.21 -19.97
CA PRO A 417 1.69 16.06 -19.06
C PRO A 417 0.75 17.28 -19.12
N CYS A 418 -0.56 17.04 -19.06
CA CYS A 418 -1.57 18.08 -18.83
C CYS A 418 -1.73 18.37 -17.33
N GLU A 419 -2.24 19.56 -17.01
CA GLU A 419 -2.41 20.02 -15.64
C GLU A 419 -3.45 19.17 -14.88
N TRP A 420 -3.09 18.76 -13.66
CA TRP A 420 -4.03 18.28 -12.65
C TRP A 420 -4.00 19.30 -11.52
N THR A 421 -5.17 19.65 -10.99
CA THR A 421 -5.29 20.65 -9.92
C THR A 421 -5.66 19.97 -8.62
N LEU A 422 -5.02 20.34 -7.52
CA LEU A 422 -5.32 19.79 -6.20
C LEU A 422 -6.77 20.08 -5.80
N THR A 423 -7.47 19.09 -5.24
CA THR A 423 -8.75 19.32 -4.56
C THR A 423 -8.48 20.05 -3.24
N THR A 424 -9.40 20.92 -2.80
CA THR A 424 -9.18 21.80 -1.62
C THR A 424 -10.47 22.01 -0.85
N GLY A 425 -10.37 22.43 0.41
CA GLY A 425 -11.54 22.71 1.25
C GLY A 425 -12.02 21.44 1.94
N ASP A 426 -13.25 21.00 1.65
CA ASP A 426 -13.83 19.80 2.28
C ASP A 426 -13.31 18.49 1.65
N TYR A 427 -12.50 18.57 0.59
CA TYR A 427 -11.87 17.43 -0.08
C TYR A 427 -10.44 17.20 0.41
N MET A 428 -9.93 15.97 0.30
CA MET A 428 -8.66 15.61 0.94
C MET A 428 -7.37 16.18 0.33
N GLY A 429 -7.37 16.72 -0.89
CA GLY A 429 -6.14 17.02 -1.63
C GLY A 429 -5.16 17.93 -0.87
N ASP A 430 -5.63 19.06 -0.34
CA ASP A 430 -4.82 19.97 0.47
C ASP A 430 -4.40 19.37 1.82
N THR A 431 -5.27 18.59 2.45
CA THR A 431 -5.02 17.88 3.70
C THR A 431 -3.88 16.88 3.54
N VAL A 432 -3.92 16.04 2.50
CA VAL A 432 -2.87 15.08 2.18
C VAL A 432 -1.56 15.79 1.85
N LYS A 433 -1.59 16.83 1.00
CA LYS A 433 -0.37 17.56 0.65
C LYS A 433 0.28 18.23 1.87
N GLN A 434 -0.52 18.81 2.78
CA GLN A 434 -0.03 19.36 4.05
C GLN A 434 0.49 18.29 5.01
N PHE A 435 -0.15 17.12 5.04
CA PHE A 435 0.31 15.98 5.82
C PHE A 435 1.73 15.59 5.42
N LEU A 436 1.92 15.36 4.12
CA LEU A 436 3.21 14.95 3.53
C LEU A 436 4.27 16.05 3.64
N ALA A 437 3.91 17.33 3.48
CA ALA A 437 4.86 18.44 3.54
C ALA A 437 5.57 18.58 4.90
N ASN A 438 4.96 18.11 5.99
CA ASN A 438 5.47 18.27 7.36
C ASN A 438 5.66 16.91 8.05
N PRO A 439 6.68 16.10 7.71
CA PRO A 439 6.83 14.76 8.28
C PRO A 439 7.16 14.75 9.79
N SER A 440 7.59 15.87 10.39
CA SER A 440 7.81 15.92 11.84
C SER A 440 6.49 16.15 12.61
N ALA A 441 6.18 15.27 13.56
CA ALA A 441 5.04 15.30 14.50
C ALA A 441 4.86 16.59 15.34
N ALA A 442 5.69 17.62 15.16
CA ALA A 442 5.71 18.83 15.98
C ALA A 442 5.08 20.07 15.32
N ALA A 443 4.56 19.97 14.10
CA ALA A 443 4.07 21.12 13.36
C ALA A 443 2.60 20.98 12.90
N ILE A 444 1.73 21.66 13.65
CA ILE A 444 0.53 22.39 13.18
C ILE A 444 -0.79 21.59 13.09
N TYR A 445 -1.67 21.83 14.07
CA TYR A 445 -3.02 22.33 13.80
C TYR A 445 -3.18 23.66 14.55
N ALA A 446 -3.14 24.77 13.81
CA ALA A 446 -3.62 26.04 14.30
C ALA A 446 -5.07 26.17 13.84
N GLY A 447 -6.03 26.12 14.77
CA GLY A 447 -7.39 26.54 14.49
C GLY A 447 -7.42 27.97 13.96
N GLU A 448 -8.55 28.37 13.35
CA GLU A 448 -8.76 29.63 12.60
C GLU A 448 -8.35 30.94 13.31
N ASP A 449 -8.00 30.89 14.60
CA ASP A 449 -7.61 32.05 15.42
C ASP A 449 -6.09 32.15 15.69
N GLY A 450 -5.27 31.19 15.27
CA GLY A 450 -3.81 31.32 15.26
C GLY A 450 -3.11 31.50 16.64
N GLU A 451 -3.77 31.20 17.76
CA GLU A 451 -3.13 31.22 19.09
C GLU A 451 -2.96 29.81 19.67
N LEU A 452 -1.70 29.35 19.79
CA LEU A 452 -1.34 28.16 20.55
C LEU A 452 -1.42 28.45 22.06
N GLN A 453 -2.25 27.71 22.81
CA GLN A 453 -2.18 27.72 24.27
C GLN A 453 -1.00 26.84 24.73
N PRO A 454 0.01 27.38 25.43
CA PRO A 454 1.21 26.63 25.84
C PRO A 454 0.95 25.41 26.74
N SER A 455 -0.26 25.27 27.28
CA SER A 455 -0.67 24.13 28.10
C SER A 455 -1.07 22.89 27.29
N GLU A 456 -1.40 23.01 26.01
CA GLU A 456 -1.90 21.90 25.17
C GLU A 456 -0.75 21.19 24.45
N VAL A 457 0.28 21.92 24.01
CA VAL A 457 1.53 21.35 23.45
C VAL A 457 2.29 20.50 24.47
N MET A 458 2.16 20.80 25.76
CA MET A 458 2.79 20.07 26.86
C MET A 458 2.03 18.78 27.25
N ALA A 459 0.82 18.55 26.73
CA ALA A 459 0.03 17.36 27.00
C ALA A 459 0.20 16.26 25.93
N ALA A 460 0.60 16.62 24.70
CA ALA A 460 0.79 15.70 23.58
C ALA A 460 2.12 14.92 23.59
N GLN A 461 3.01 15.18 24.56
CA GLN A 461 4.21 14.37 24.81
C GLN A 461 4.25 13.97 26.28
N GLY A 462 3.61 12.85 26.60
CA GLY A 462 3.73 12.23 27.90
C GLY A 462 5.11 11.61 28.11
N ASP A 463 6.17 12.42 28.30
CA ASP A 463 7.34 12.00 29.13
C ASP A 463 8.42 13.06 29.48
N TYR A 464 8.11 14.37 29.59
CA TYR A 464 9.11 15.36 30.06
C TYR A 464 8.90 15.94 31.47
N LEU A 465 7.90 15.46 32.22
CA LEU A 465 7.61 15.98 33.57
C LEU A 465 7.93 15.02 34.72
N THR A 466 8.86 14.09 34.51
CA THR A 466 9.46 13.29 35.59
C THR A 466 10.97 13.56 35.80
N GLY A 467 11.37 14.83 35.74
CA GLY A 467 12.56 15.34 36.45
C GLY A 467 13.93 15.23 35.76
N ASP A 468 14.74 16.27 35.96
CA ASP A 468 16.19 16.39 35.72
C ASP A 468 16.74 16.71 34.32
N ALA A 469 15.98 17.37 33.44
CA ALA A 469 16.59 18.04 32.28
C ALA A 469 17.34 19.34 32.68
N PRO A 470 18.64 19.50 32.34
CA PRO A 470 19.39 20.71 32.67
C PRO A 470 18.81 21.95 31.96
N LEU A 471 18.62 23.04 32.71
CA LEU A 471 18.07 24.32 32.23
C LEU A 471 18.68 24.84 30.90
N PRO A 472 19.98 24.67 30.59
CA PRO A 472 20.54 25.08 29.30
C PRO A 472 19.90 24.37 28.10
N THR A 473 19.59 23.07 28.22
CA THR A 473 18.96 22.27 27.15
C THR A 473 17.54 22.75 26.86
N VAL A 474 16.79 23.09 27.92
CA VAL A 474 15.43 23.65 27.79
C VAL A 474 15.46 25.02 27.10
N VAL A 475 16.47 25.85 27.41
CA VAL A 475 16.64 27.17 26.82
C VAL A 475 17.04 27.10 25.33
N ASP A 476 17.85 26.13 24.94
CA ASP A 476 18.27 25.96 23.55
C ASP A 476 17.12 25.44 22.67
N VAL A 477 16.29 24.52 23.19
CA VAL A 477 15.05 24.09 22.52
C VAL A 477 14.08 25.27 22.37
N MET A 478 13.84 26.04 23.43
CA MET A 478 12.95 27.22 23.33
C MET A 478 13.48 28.30 22.38
N ARG A 479 14.80 28.47 22.24
CA ARG A 479 15.36 29.42 21.26
C ARG A 479 15.15 28.95 19.81
N ALA A 480 15.24 27.65 19.55
CA ALA A 480 15.00 27.09 18.22
C ALA A 480 13.54 27.24 17.77
N PHE A 481 12.59 27.18 18.71
CA PHE A 481 11.15 27.27 18.42
C PHE A 481 10.60 28.71 18.30
N PHE A 482 11.11 29.67 19.08
CA PHE A 482 10.48 31.00 19.17
C PHE A 482 11.24 32.14 18.46
N PHE A 483 12.47 31.91 18.00
CA PHE A 483 13.34 33.00 17.51
C PHE A 483 14.13 32.69 16.23
N ASN A 484 13.61 31.81 15.35
CA ASN A 484 14.05 31.75 13.96
C ASN A 484 12.91 32.12 13.02
#